data_AF-A0A923LZ53-F1
#
_entry.id   AF-A0A923LZ53-F1
#
_cell.length_a   1.000
_cell.length_b   1.000
_cell.length_c   1.000
_cell.angle_alpha   90.00
_cell.angle_beta   90.00
_cell.angle_gamma   90.00
#
_symmetry.space_group_name_H-M   'P 1'
#
loop_
_entity.id
_entity.type
_entity.pdbx_description
1 polymer ?
#
loop_
_entity_poly.entity_id
_entity_poly.type
_entity_poly.pdbx_seq_one_letter_code
_entity_poly.pdbx_strand_id
1 'polypeptide(L)'
;MEEILTGTEAVDTTPAGENEQERAEPAPDTAGQGENGQGTEEIPNAEPAPAGQTPEENAAFAAARRRAEAQAAQRMQAEKDALVQRMLSGQINPYTNRPFSTEAEYNDYLQRFEAEQRDQQLQQAGLDANLLNRMIENNPAVQQARQMTARMQQQEGQRALEAQLAEIAKLDPSVTDMATLVKHPNFADFDARVRQGYSLIDAFKLANYDQLTGKKAAAAKQQALNAVNGKNHLNATKGAGSGEDIVVPEETMESYRRFFPNWTKQQIIEDYKKHK
;
A
#
# COMPACT_ATOMS: atom_id res chain seq x y z
N MET A 1 12.40 18.81 -62.12
CA MET A 1 13.53 19.63 -62.60
C MET A 1 13.49 20.89 -61.77
N GLU A 2 14.41 21.24 -60.88
CA GLU A 2 15.76 20.81 -60.50
C GLU A 2 15.87 21.13 -58.99
N GLU A 3 16.36 20.22 -58.14
CA GLU A 3 17.76 19.99 -57.78
C GLU A 3 18.42 21.18 -57.04
N ILE A 4 18.47 21.09 -55.69
CA ILE A 4 19.66 20.95 -54.81
C ILE A 4 20.53 22.19 -54.61
N LEU A 5 20.72 22.59 -53.35
CA LEU A 5 22.07 22.77 -52.81
C LEU A 5 22.09 22.56 -51.30
N THR A 6 22.72 21.46 -50.92
CA THR A 6 23.26 21.10 -49.61
C THR A 6 24.43 22.01 -49.23
N GLY A 7 24.61 22.27 -47.93
CA GLY A 7 25.79 23.00 -47.45
C GLY A 7 25.86 23.10 -45.92
N THR A 8 26.30 22.02 -45.30
CA THR A 8 26.89 21.87 -43.95
C THR A 8 27.78 23.04 -43.51
N GLU A 9 27.67 23.45 -42.25
CA GLU A 9 28.85 23.69 -41.39
C GLU A 9 28.49 23.43 -39.92
N ALA A 10 29.25 22.52 -39.32
CA ALA A 10 29.25 22.21 -37.91
C ALA A 10 30.21 23.17 -37.20
N VAL A 11 29.79 23.73 -36.06
CA VAL A 11 30.71 24.18 -35.03
C VAL A 11 30.19 23.68 -33.69
N ASP A 12 30.87 22.65 -33.19
CA ASP A 12 30.87 22.22 -31.80
C ASP A 12 31.65 23.26 -30.97
N THR A 13 31.15 23.60 -29.79
CA THR A 13 31.92 23.83 -28.55
C THR A 13 30.98 24.35 -27.45
N THR A 14 30.62 23.44 -26.55
CA THR A 14 30.37 23.75 -25.12
C THR A 14 31.77 23.95 -24.47
N PRO A 15 32.00 24.60 -23.30
CA PRO A 15 31.09 24.62 -22.16
C PRO A 15 31.08 25.85 -21.21
N ALA A 16 30.18 25.73 -20.23
CA ALA A 16 30.23 26.30 -18.87
C ALA A 16 29.89 27.78 -18.67
N GLY A 17 28.91 28.02 -17.79
CA GLY A 17 28.57 29.35 -17.29
C GLY A 17 27.18 29.38 -16.65
N GLU A 18 27.07 28.78 -15.47
CA GLU A 18 26.22 29.21 -14.34
C GLU A 18 24.75 29.57 -14.64
N ASN A 19 23.84 28.63 -14.38
CA ASN A 19 22.45 28.97 -14.09
C ASN A 19 22.20 28.69 -12.61
N GLU A 20 21.82 29.75 -11.90
CA GLU A 20 21.64 29.83 -10.45
C GLU A 20 20.51 28.90 -10.00
N GLN A 21 20.89 27.85 -9.28
CA GLN A 21 19.98 26.96 -8.59
C GLN A 21 19.68 27.61 -7.24
N GLU A 22 18.46 28.13 -7.07
CA GLU A 22 17.97 28.64 -5.80
C GLU A 22 17.92 27.47 -4.79
N ARG A 23 18.97 27.43 -3.97
CA ARG A 23 19.21 26.43 -2.93
C ARG A 23 18.31 26.71 -1.75
N ALA A 24 17.28 25.90 -1.57
CA ALA A 24 16.60 25.79 -0.28
C ALA A 24 17.62 25.33 0.78
N GLU A 25 17.74 26.12 1.85
CA GLU A 25 18.66 25.89 2.97
C GLU A 25 18.46 24.51 3.61
N PRO A 26 19.52 23.70 3.80
CA PRO A 26 19.44 22.48 4.57
C PRO A 26 19.43 22.81 6.06
N ALA A 27 18.47 22.23 6.79
CA ALA A 27 18.47 22.23 8.25
C ALA A 27 19.76 21.56 8.79
N PRO A 28 20.38 22.10 9.86
CA PRO A 28 21.66 21.62 10.34
C PRO A 28 21.56 20.22 10.96
N ASP A 29 22.34 19.33 10.37
CA ASP A 29 22.78 18.05 10.89
C ASP A 29 23.53 18.28 12.20
N THR A 30 23.05 17.72 13.32
CA THR A 30 23.81 17.67 14.57
C THR A 30 24.15 16.22 14.88
N ALA A 31 25.05 15.66 14.07
CA ALA A 31 25.72 14.40 14.37
C ALA A 31 26.92 14.68 15.30
N GLY A 32 26.70 14.58 16.61
CA GLY A 32 27.77 14.46 17.61
C GLY A 32 27.90 13.01 18.06
N GLN A 33 29.01 12.37 17.71
CA GLN A 33 29.41 11.04 18.21
C GLN A 33 29.72 11.10 19.71
N GLY A 34 29.35 10.04 20.43
CA GLY A 34 29.79 9.78 21.81
C GLY A 34 29.30 8.42 22.29
N GLU A 35 30.18 7.42 22.20
CA GLU A 35 30.02 6.12 22.84
C GLU A 35 30.14 6.21 24.38
N ASN A 36 29.45 5.27 25.04
CA ASN A 36 29.67 4.72 26.38
C ASN A 36 29.42 5.58 27.63
N GLY A 37 28.72 4.97 28.59
CA GLY A 37 28.76 5.37 30.00
C GLY A 37 27.46 5.16 30.75
N GLN A 38 27.35 4.03 31.44
CA GLN A 38 26.35 3.81 32.48
C GLN A 38 26.43 4.92 33.54
N GLY A 39 25.30 5.50 33.90
CA GLY A 39 25.19 6.46 34.99
C GLY A 39 23.72 6.62 35.38
N THR A 40 23.31 5.95 36.44
CA THR A 40 22.03 6.17 37.12
C THR A 40 22.15 7.51 37.85
N GLU A 41 21.66 8.59 37.25
CA GLU A 41 21.45 9.86 37.94
C GLU A 41 19.97 10.22 37.89
N GLU A 42 19.36 10.31 39.07
CA GLU A 42 18.01 10.79 39.29
C GLU A 42 17.86 12.21 38.75
N ILE A 43 17.04 12.41 37.72
CA ILE A 43 16.60 13.74 37.28
C ILE A 43 15.39 14.12 38.14
N PRO A 44 15.46 15.13 39.01
CA PRO A 44 14.28 15.65 39.67
C PRO A 44 13.50 16.49 38.65
N ASN A 45 12.20 16.18 38.53
CA ASN A 45 11.20 16.96 37.80
C ASN A 45 11.31 16.90 36.26
N ALA A 46 10.90 15.77 35.68
CA ALA A 46 10.45 15.74 34.30
C ALA A 46 9.03 16.34 34.22
N GLU A 47 8.90 17.50 33.57
CA GLU A 47 7.60 18.02 33.15
C GLU A 47 6.86 16.93 32.35
N PRO A 48 5.54 16.73 32.59
CA PRO A 48 4.80 15.71 31.88
C PRO A 48 4.83 16.02 30.39
N ALA A 49 5.23 15.02 29.58
CA ALA A 49 5.07 15.07 28.14
C ALA A 49 3.63 15.50 27.80
N PRO A 50 3.42 16.36 26.79
CA PRO A 50 2.08 16.82 26.44
C PRO A 50 1.21 15.58 26.22
N ALA A 51 0.13 15.47 27.00
CA ALA A 51 -0.81 14.37 26.90
C ALA A 51 -1.26 14.29 25.43
N GLY A 52 -0.95 13.16 24.78
CA GLY A 52 -1.42 12.92 23.41
C GLY A 52 -2.93 13.04 23.37
N GLN A 53 -3.46 13.70 22.33
CA GLN A 53 -4.90 13.91 22.17
C GLN A 53 -5.66 12.60 22.36
N THR A 54 -6.70 12.64 23.20
CA THR A 54 -7.55 11.49 23.47
C THR A 54 -8.27 11.04 22.19
N PRO A 55 -8.66 9.76 22.06
CA PRO A 55 -9.49 9.28 20.96
C PRO A 55 -10.77 10.12 20.78
N GLU A 56 -11.37 10.58 21.87
CA GLU A 56 -12.56 11.42 21.90
C GLU A 56 -12.30 12.81 21.31
N GLU A 57 -11.18 13.44 21.66
CA GLU A 57 -10.75 14.72 21.07
C GLU A 57 -10.46 14.58 19.57
N ASN A 58 -9.76 13.51 19.16
CA ASN A 58 -9.49 13.23 17.75
C ASN A 58 -10.79 13.04 16.94
N ALA A 59 -11.78 12.34 17.51
CA ALA A 59 -13.09 12.19 16.88
C ALA A 59 -13.83 13.53 16.76
N ALA A 60 -13.72 14.40 17.77
CA ALA A 60 -14.30 15.74 17.75
C ALA A 60 -13.66 16.63 16.67
N PHE A 61 -12.33 16.62 16.54
CA PHE A 61 -11.62 17.34 15.47
C PHE A 61 -11.96 16.79 14.08
N ALA A 62 -12.03 15.46 13.92
CA ALA A 62 -12.44 14.84 12.66
C ALA A 62 -13.90 15.19 12.29
N ALA A 63 -14.80 15.27 13.27
CA ALA A 63 -16.17 15.72 13.05
C ALA A 63 -16.24 17.22 12.70
N ALA A 64 -15.46 18.06 13.38
CA ALA A 64 -15.35 19.48 13.09
C ALA A 64 -14.82 19.72 11.67
N ARG A 65 -13.78 18.97 11.27
CA ARG A 65 -13.23 19.00 9.91
C ARG A 65 -14.27 18.60 8.87
N ARG A 66 -15.00 17.50 9.07
CA ARG A 66 -16.07 17.09 8.17
C ARG A 66 -17.19 18.13 8.05
N ARG A 67 -17.57 18.77 9.16
CA ARG A 67 -18.56 19.87 9.11
C ARG A 67 -18.00 21.08 8.36
N ALA A 68 -16.74 21.43 8.58
CA ALA A 68 -16.10 22.54 7.87
C ALA A 68 -15.99 22.26 6.37
N GLU A 69 -15.58 21.06 5.97
CA GLU A 69 -15.54 20.61 4.58
C GLU A 69 -16.93 20.60 3.94
N ALA A 70 -17.95 20.09 4.64
CA ALA A 70 -19.33 20.10 4.16
C ALA A 70 -19.87 21.54 4.00
N GLN A 71 -19.60 22.43 4.95
CA GLN A 71 -19.98 23.84 4.86
C GLN A 71 -19.24 24.55 3.72
N ALA A 72 -17.94 24.27 3.53
CA ALA A 72 -17.18 24.81 2.41
C ALA A 72 -17.73 24.33 1.06
N ALA A 73 -18.06 23.04 0.94
CA ALA A 73 -18.69 22.48 -0.25
C ALA A 73 -20.07 23.11 -0.51
N GLN A 74 -20.89 23.33 0.52
CA GLN A 74 -22.18 24.01 0.40
C GLN A 74 -22.02 25.47 -0.06
N ARG A 75 -21.04 26.20 0.48
CA ARG A 75 -20.74 27.57 0.04
C ARG A 75 -20.32 27.60 -1.40
N MET A 76 -19.40 26.72 -1.80
CA MET A 76 -18.94 26.62 -3.18
C MET A 76 -20.09 26.27 -4.13
N GLN A 77 -20.98 25.35 -3.75
CA GLN A 77 -22.16 25.03 -4.54
C GLN A 77 -23.10 26.23 -4.66
N ALA A 78 -23.37 26.94 -3.57
CA ALA A 78 -24.20 28.14 -3.58
C ALA A 78 -23.58 29.26 -4.42
N GLU A 79 -22.26 29.41 -4.42
CA GLU A 79 -21.54 30.35 -5.29
C GLU A 79 -21.68 29.99 -6.76
N LYS A 80 -21.58 28.70 -7.12
CA LYS A 80 -21.82 28.21 -8.48
C LYS A 80 -23.26 28.46 -8.91
N ASP A 81 -24.23 28.13 -8.07
CA ASP A 81 -25.65 28.33 -8.36
C ASP A 81 -25.98 29.83 -8.51
N ALA A 82 -25.42 30.68 -7.64
CA ALA A 82 -25.54 32.14 -7.77
C ALA A 82 -24.87 32.67 -9.05
N LEU A 83 -23.74 32.09 -9.46
CA LEU A 83 -23.08 32.43 -10.71
C LEU A 83 -23.94 32.04 -11.92
N VAL A 84 -24.54 30.85 -11.92
CA VAL A 84 -25.48 30.38 -12.95
C VAL A 84 -26.68 31.33 -13.02
N GLN A 85 -27.29 31.66 -11.89
CA GLN A 85 -28.39 32.64 -11.82
C GLN A 85 -28.01 34.00 -12.40
N ARG A 86 -26.79 34.48 -12.13
CA ARG A 86 -26.30 35.75 -12.65
C ARG A 86 -26.02 35.70 -14.15
N MET A 87 -25.37 34.64 -14.63
CA MET A 87 -25.00 34.49 -16.05
C MET A 87 -26.23 34.26 -16.94
N LEU A 88 -27.17 33.45 -16.48
CA LEU A 88 -28.39 33.08 -17.20
C LEU A 88 -29.60 33.89 -16.73
N SER A 89 -29.35 35.05 -16.09
CA SER A 89 -30.40 35.96 -15.63
C SER A 89 -31.30 36.37 -16.79
N GLY A 90 -32.62 36.15 -16.63
CA GLY A 90 -33.62 36.45 -17.66
C GLY A 90 -33.75 35.37 -18.75
N GLN A 91 -32.92 34.33 -18.76
CA GLN A 91 -33.16 33.14 -19.57
C GLN A 91 -34.13 32.21 -18.83
N ILE A 92 -35.14 31.76 -19.57
CA ILE A 92 -36.13 30.80 -19.09
C ILE A 92 -35.77 29.43 -19.65
N ASN A 93 -35.72 28.42 -18.78
CA ASN A 93 -35.61 27.05 -19.20
C ASN A 93 -36.90 26.67 -19.98
N PRO A 94 -36.81 26.29 -21.27
CA PRO A 94 -37.98 26.02 -22.09
C PRO A 94 -38.77 24.78 -21.64
N TYR A 95 -38.14 23.85 -20.91
CA TYR A 95 -38.79 22.64 -20.41
C TYR A 95 -39.58 22.87 -19.12
N THR A 96 -39.10 23.77 -18.25
CA THR A 96 -39.72 24.03 -16.94
C THR A 96 -40.47 25.36 -16.90
N ASN A 97 -40.29 26.23 -17.91
CA ASN A 97 -40.82 27.59 -17.98
C ASN A 97 -40.42 28.46 -16.77
N ARG A 98 -39.28 28.17 -16.16
CA ARG A 98 -38.72 28.89 -15.01
C ARG A 98 -37.28 29.33 -15.28
N PRO A 99 -36.78 30.41 -14.64
CA PRO A 99 -35.38 30.80 -14.74
C PRO A 99 -34.44 29.71 -14.23
N PHE A 100 -33.28 29.55 -14.87
CA PHE A 100 -32.21 28.67 -14.38
C PHE A 100 -31.71 29.14 -13.01
N SER A 101 -31.77 28.25 -12.02
CA SER A 101 -31.41 28.58 -10.65
C SER A 101 -30.19 27.82 -10.13
N THR A 102 -29.85 26.69 -10.75
CA THR A 102 -28.73 25.84 -10.31
C THR A 102 -27.93 25.31 -11.49
N GLU A 103 -26.67 24.93 -11.24
CA GLU A 103 -25.81 24.27 -12.23
C GLU A 103 -26.43 22.96 -12.74
N ALA A 104 -27.04 22.19 -11.84
CA ALA A 104 -27.69 20.92 -12.17
C ALA A 104 -28.86 21.10 -13.16
N GLU A 105 -29.70 22.11 -12.98
CA GLU A 105 -30.80 22.42 -13.90
C GLU A 105 -30.30 22.80 -15.30
N TYR A 106 -29.19 23.54 -15.37
CA TYR A 106 -28.60 23.92 -16.64
C TYR A 106 -28.01 22.71 -17.37
N ASN A 107 -27.31 21.82 -16.66
CA ASN A 107 -26.79 20.59 -17.25
C ASN A 107 -27.90 19.65 -17.72
N ASP A 108 -28.99 19.49 -16.95
CA ASP A 108 -30.17 18.71 -17.38
C ASP A 108 -30.80 19.30 -18.65
N TYR A 109 -30.90 20.65 -18.74
CA TYR A 109 -31.34 21.32 -19.96
C TYR A 109 -30.44 20.99 -21.15
N LEU A 110 -29.12 21.10 -21.01
CA LEU A 110 -28.18 20.80 -22.09
C LEU A 110 -28.32 19.37 -22.58
N GLN A 111 -28.40 18.40 -21.65
CA GLN A 111 -28.58 17.00 -21.99
C GLN A 111 -29.88 16.74 -22.76
N ARG A 112 -30.98 17.35 -22.35
CA ARG A 112 -32.26 17.23 -23.05
C ARG A 112 -32.24 17.88 -24.42
N PHE A 113 -31.68 19.09 -24.51
CA PHE A 113 -31.56 19.81 -25.76
C PHE A 113 -30.71 19.02 -26.78
N GLU A 114 -29.57 18.47 -26.35
CA GLU A 114 -28.74 17.60 -27.19
C GLU A 114 -29.49 16.32 -27.60
N ALA A 115 -30.22 15.69 -26.69
CA ALA A 115 -31.03 14.51 -27.01
C ALA A 115 -32.10 14.80 -28.05
N GLU A 116 -32.82 15.92 -27.91
CA GLU A 116 -33.83 16.36 -28.89
C GLU A 116 -33.22 16.74 -30.23
N GLN A 117 -32.07 17.43 -30.24
CA GLN A 117 -31.35 17.75 -31.47
C GLN A 117 -30.93 16.48 -32.20
N ARG A 118 -30.42 15.49 -31.48
CA ARG A 118 -30.07 14.18 -32.04
C ARG A 118 -31.31 13.49 -32.60
N ASP A 119 -32.41 13.47 -31.87
CA ASP A 119 -33.66 12.84 -32.32
C ASP A 119 -34.24 13.55 -33.55
N GLN A 120 -34.18 14.88 -33.60
CA GLN A 120 -34.55 15.67 -34.80
C GLN A 120 -33.64 15.36 -35.98
N GLN A 121 -32.33 15.26 -35.80
CA GLN A 121 -31.39 14.90 -36.86
C GLN A 121 -31.66 13.48 -37.40
N LEU A 122 -31.95 12.53 -36.51
CA LEU A 122 -32.35 11.18 -36.89
C LEU A 122 -33.65 11.22 -37.70
N GLN A 123 -34.67 11.95 -37.24
CA GLN A 123 -35.94 12.11 -37.96
C GLN A 123 -35.75 12.76 -39.34
N GLN A 124 -34.92 13.80 -39.45
CA GLN A 124 -34.59 14.45 -40.72
C GLN A 124 -33.86 13.51 -41.69
N ALA A 125 -33.03 12.60 -41.17
CA ALA A 125 -32.40 11.54 -41.94
C ALA A 125 -33.36 10.37 -42.29
N GLY A 126 -34.64 10.46 -41.89
CA GLY A 126 -35.63 9.39 -42.07
C GLY A 126 -35.41 8.18 -41.16
N LEU A 127 -34.63 8.33 -40.09
CA LEU A 127 -34.31 7.30 -39.11
C LEU A 127 -35.16 7.47 -37.85
N ASP A 128 -35.86 6.40 -37.45
CA ASP A 128 -36.61 6.38 -36.18
C ASP A 128 -35.68 6.00 -35.01
N ALA A 129 -35.58 6.87 -34.00
CA ALA A 129 -34.70 6.68 -32.86
C ALA A 129 -35.07 5.44 -32.01
N ASN A 130 -36.36 5.12 -31.88
CA ASN A 130 -36.82 3.94 -31.13
C ASN A 130 -36.48 2.66 -31.88
N LEU A 131 -36.64 2.66 -33.21
CA LEU A 131 -36.25 1.54 -34.06
C LEU A 131 -34.73 1.32 -34.01
N LEU A 132 -33.94 2.40 -34.08
CA LEU A 132 -32.48 2.33 -33.97
C LEU A 132 -32.05 1.77 -32.61
N ASN A 133 -32.62 2.24 -31.50
CA ASN A 133 -32.35 1.68 -30.17
C ASN A 133 -32.71 0.19 -30.10
N ARG A 134 -33.87 -0.19 -30.64
CA ARG A 134 -34.29 -1.60 -30.69
C ARG A 134 -33.33 -2.45 -31.54
N MET A 135 -32.82 -1.92 -32.64
CA MET A 135 -31.81 -2.61 -33.46
C MET A 135 -30.49 -2.78 -32.70
N ILE A 136 -30.03 -1.75 -31.98
CA ILE A 136 -28.81 -1.80 -31.16
C ILE A 136 -28.97 -2.80 -30.01
N GLU A 137 -30.10 -2.78 -29.32
CA GLU A 137 -30.39 -3.70 -28.21
C GLU A 137 -30.51 -5.16 -28.65
N ASN A 138 -31.08 -5.40 -29.83
CA ASN A 138 -31.19 -6.74 -30.40
C ASN A 138 -29.97 -7.14 -31.25
N ASN A 139 -28.98 -6.26 -31.39
CA ASN A 139 -27.77 -6.57 -32.15
C ASN A 139 -26.95 -7.62 -31.37
N PRO A 140 -26.66 -8.80 -31.96
CA PRO A 140 -25.98 -9.88 -31.25
C PRO A 140 -24.56 -9.49 -30.80
N ALA A 141 -23.85 -8.65 -31.56
CA ALA A 141 -22.52 -8.19 -31.17
C ALA A 141 -22.58 -7.25 -29.96
N VAL A 142 -23.58 -6.36 -29.90
CA VAL A 142 -23.81 -5.48 -28.73
C VAL A 142 -24.19 -6.28 -27.49
N GLN A 143 -25.07 -7.28 -27.64
CA GLN A 143 -25.44 -8.17 -26.54
C GLN A 143 -24.25 -8.97 -26.01
N GLN A 144 -23.43 -9.53 -26.91
CA GLN A 144 -22.21 -10.24 -26.54
C GLN A 144 -21.21 -9.30 -25.86
N ALA A 145 -21.01 -8.09 -26.38
CA ALA A 145 -20.13 -7.09 -25.77
C ALA A 145 -20.60 -6.74 -24.35
N ARG A 146 -21.90 -6.45 -24.15
CA ARG A 146 -22.47 -6.18 -22.83
C ARG A 146 -22.26 -7.35 -21.87
N GLN A 147 -22.47 -8.58 -22.32
CA GLN A 147 -22.23 -9.78 -21.50
C GLN A 147 -20.75 -9.97 -21.15
N MET A 148 -19.84 -9.72 -22.09
CA MET A 148 -18.39 -9.79 -21.84
C MET A 148 -17.96 -8.72 -20.84
N THR A 149 -18.40 -7.48 -21.01
CA THR A 149 -18.12 -6.39 -20.08
C THR A 149 -18.68 -6.69 -18.69
N ALA A 150 -19.92 -7.17 -18.59
CA ALA A 150 -20.52 -7.55 -17.31
C ALA A 150 -19.73 -8.70 -16.63
N ARG A 151 -19.32 -9.72 -17.40
CA ARG A 151 -18.48 -10.81 -16.87
C ARG A 151 -17.11 -10.32 -16.42
N MET A 152 -16.48 -9.44 -17.18
CA MET A 152 -15.19 -8.86 -16.83
C MET A 152 -15.29 -8.04 -15.54
N GLN A 153 -16.28 -7.15 -15.43
CA GLN A 153 -16.52 -6.38 -14.20
C GLN A 153 -16.79 -7.28 -13.00
N GLN A 154 -17.58 -8.36 -13.17
CA GLN A 154 -17.81 -9.33 -12.09
C GLN A 154 -16.51 -10.05 -11.68
N GLN A 155 -15.69 -10.48 -12.65
CA GLN A 155 -14.42 -11.13 -12.37
C GLN A 155 -13.41 -10.18 -11.72
N GLU A 156 -13.36 -8.92 -12.14
CA GLU A 156 -12.51 -7.89 -11.52
C GLU A 156 -12.95 -7.62 -10.09
N GLY A 157 -14.26 -7.47 -9.86
CA GLY A 157 -14.81 -7.32 -8.51
C GLY A 157 -14.52 -8.53 -7.62
N GLN A 158 -14.67 -9.75 -8.14
CA GLN A 158 -14.32 -10.99 -7.43
C GLN A 158 -12.83 -11.05 -7.10
N ARG A 159 -11.95 -10.78 -8.08
CA ARG A 159 -10.49 -10.76 -7.85
C ARG A 159 -10.09 -9.70 -6.83
N ALA A 160 -10.69 -8.51 -6.88
CA ALA A 160 -10.43 -7.47 -5.90
C ALA A 160 -10.86 -7.90 -4.49
N LEU A 161 -12.02 -8.55 -4.36
CA LEU A 161 -12.49 -9.11 -3.10
C LEU A 161 -11.57 -10.22 -2.57
N GLU A 162 -11.20 -11.17 -3.43
CA GLU A 162 -10.28 -12.28 -3.10
C GLU A 162 -8.90 -11.76 -2.68
N ALA A 163 -8.37 -10.75 -3.37
CA ALA A 163 -7.10 -10.12 -3.00
C ALA A 163 -7.18 -9.46 -1.61
N GLN A 164 -8.28 -8.76 -1.32
CA GLN A 164 -8.48 -8.15 0.01
C GLN A 164 -8.63 -9.21 1.10
N LEU A 165 -9.35 -10.29 0.83
CA LEU A 165 -9.47 -11.44 1.74
C LEU A 165 -8.13 -12.13 1.99
N ALA A 166 -7.33 -12.34 0.95
CA ALA A 166 -6.00 -12.94 1.08
C ALA A 166 -5.08 -12.06 1.93
N GLU A 167 -5.17 -10.74 1.81
CA GLU A 167 -4.44 -9.81 2.66
C GLU A 167 -4.90 -9.87 4.12
N ILE A 168 -6.21 -9.97 4.36
CA ILE A 168 -6.78 -10.19 5.70
C ILE A 168 -6.30 -11.53 6.28
N ALA A 169 -6.26 -12.59 5.48
CA ALA A 169 -5.78 -13.91 5.91
C ALA A 169 -4.29 -13.90 6.31
N LYS A 170 -3.47 -13.01 5.74
CA LYS A 170 -2.08 -12.80 6.20
C LYS A 170 -2.02 -12.13 7.57
N LEU A 171 -2.99 -11.27 7.90
CA LEU A 171 -3.06 -10.59 9.20
C LEU A 171 -3.63 -11.51 10.27
N ASP A 172 -4.69 -12.25 9.94
CA ASP A 172 -5.29 -13.25 10.79
C ASP A 172 -5.64 -14.52 9.99
N PRO A 173 -4.84 -15.60 10.09
CA PRO A 173 -5.06 -16.84 9.37
C PRO A 173 -6.38 -17.55 9.70
N SER A 174 -7.09 -17.15 10.76
CA SER A 174 -8.41 -17.70 11.09
C SER A 174 -9.53 -17.19 10.18
N VAL A 175 -9.26 -16.12 9.43
CA VAL A 175 -10.21 -15.50 8.48
C VAL A 175 -9.71 -15.75 7.05
N THR A 176 -10.34 -16.70 6.37
CA THR A 176 -9.95 -17.12 5.01
C THR A 176 -10.99 -16.77 3.95
N ASP A 177 -12.22 -16.51 4.36
CA ASP A 177 -13.35 -16.21 3.48
C ASP A 177 -14.34 -15.25 4.14
N MET A 178 -15.37 -14.84 3.40
CA MET A 178 -16.44 -14.00 3.97
C MET A 178 -17.20 -14.69 5.09
N ALA A 179 -17.36 -16.01 5.05
CA ALA A 179 -18.16 -16.74 6.04
C ALA A 179 -17.49 -16.78 7.42
N THR A 180 -16.16 -16.92 7.44
CA THR A 180 -15.32 -16.83 8.64
C THR A 180 -15.22 -15.40 9.15
N LEU A 181 -15.12 -14.42 8.24
CA LEU A 181 -15.13 -13.01 8.59
C LEU A 181 -16.43 -12.58 9.30
N VAL A 182 -17.60 -13.04 8.83
CA VAL A 182 -18.90 -12.75 9.46
C VAL A 182 -19.01 -13.35 10.86
N LYS A 183 -18.36 -14.49 11.10
CA LYS A 183 -18.32 -15.14 12.42
C LYS A 183 -17.25 -14.56 13.34
N HIS A 184 -16.43 -13.63 12.83
CA HIS A 184 -15.35 -13.03 13.60
C HIS A 184 -15.94 -12.22 14.77
N PRO A 185 -15.38 -12.31 16.00
CA PRO A 185 -15.90 -11.59 17.16
C PRO A 185 -16.08 -10.08 16.95
N ASN A 186 -15.20 -9.48 16.16
CA ASN A 186 -15.18 -8.03 15.88
C ASN A 186 -15.89 -7.66 14.57
N PHE A 187 -16.76 -8.53 14.04
CA PHE A 187 -17.45 -8.29 12.77
C PHE A 187 -18.36 -7.05 12.80
N ALA A 188 -18.99 -6.75 13.93
CA ALA A 188 -19.88 -5.58 14.04
C ALA A 188 -19.12 -4.26 13.80
N ASP A 189 -17.95 -4.10 14.41
CA ASP A 189 -17.11 -2.91 14.20
C ASP A 189 -16.50 -2.87 12.80
N PHE A 190 -16.17 -4.04 12.25
CA PHE A 190 -15.74 -4.19 10.87
C PHE A 190 -16.84 -3.70 9.88
N ASP A 191 -18.07 -4.22 10.00
CA ASP A 191 -19.20 -3.85 9.13
C ASP A 191 -19.52 -2.35 9.22
N ALA A 192 -19.50 -1.79 10.44
CA ALA A 192 -19.69 -0.35 10.64
C ALA A 192 -18.66 0.48 9.87
N ARG A 193 -17.39 0.05 9.84
CA ARG A 193 -16.31 0.73 9.09
C ARG A 193 -16.45 0.53 7.59
N VAL A 194 -16.82 -0.65 7.11
CA VAL A 194 -17.08 -0.87 5.67
C VAL A 194 -18.20 0.02 5.18
N ARG A 195 -19.29 0.17 5.95
CA ARG A 195 -20.41 1.08 5.62
C ARG A 195 -20.02 2.55 5.62
N GLN A 196 -18.97 2.93 6.35
CA GLN A 196 -18.39 4.27 6.30
C GLN A 196 -17.49 4.49 5.07
N GLY A 197 -17.30 3.48 4.22
CA GLY A 197 -16.51 3.57 2.99
C GLY A 197 -15.05 3.14 3.14
N TYR A 198 -14.64 2.56 4.27
CA TYR A 198 -13.30 1.99 4.42
C TYR A 198 -13.14 0.72 3.56
N SER A 199 -11.92 0.48 3.06
CA SER A 199 -11.56 -0.79 2.41
C SER A 199 -11.73 -1.96 3.39
N LEU A 200 -11.96 -3.19 2.90
CA LEU A 200 -12.13 -4.35 3.80
C LEU A 200 -10.86 -4.57 4.63
N ILE A 201 -9.68 -4.35 4.05
CA ILE A 201 -8.40 -4.51 4.76
C ILE A 201 -8.29 -3.49 5.91
N ASP A 202 -8.59 -2.21 5.66
CA ASP A 202 -8.45 -1.17 6.67
C ASP A 202 -9.52 -1.28 7.75
N ALA A 203 -10.75 -1.59 7.36
CA ALA A 203 -11.82 -1.90 8.29
C ALA A 203 -11.41 -3.06 9.22
N PHE A 204 -10.80 -4.12 8.67
CA PHE A 204 -10.33 -5.27 9.45
C PHE A 204 -9.19 -4.91 10.39
N LYS A 205 -8.18 -4.17 9.92
CA LYS A 205 -7.06 -3.71 10.77
C LYS A 205 -7.54 -2.86 11.93
N LEU A 206 -8.46 -1.93 11.66
CA LEU A 206 -8.99 -1.01 12.67
C LEU A 206 -9.92 -1.71 13.66
N ALA A 207 -10.73 -2.67 13.20
CA ALA A 207 -11.59 -3.47 14.08
C ALA A 207 -10.80 -4.45 14.95
N ASN A 208 -9.60 -4.87 14.52
CA ASN A 208 -8.78 -5.87 15.21
C ASN A 208 -7.45 -5.32 15.74
N TYR A 209 -7.34 -4.00 15.90
CA TYR A 209 -6.06 -3.34 16.19
C TYR A 209 -5.38 -3.90 17.45
N ASP A 210 -6.10 -4.00 18.56
CA ASP A 210 -5.54 -4.49 19.83
C ASP A 210 -5.09 -5.95 19.75
N GLN A 211 -5.91 -6.79 19.11
CA GLN A 211 -5.62 -8.22 18.92
C GLN A 211 -4.39 -8.41 18.02
N LEU A 212 -4.32 -7.69 16.90
CA LEU A 212 -3.19 -7.76 15.97
C LEU A 212 -1.89 -7.25 16.60
N THR A 213 -1.97 -6.17 17.37
CA THR A 213 -0.81 -5.61 18.08
C THR A 213 -0.31 -6.56 19.17
N GLY A 214 -1.23 -7.15 19.95
CA GLY A 214 -0.92 -8.17 20.95
C GLY A 214 -0.25 -9.41 20.35
N LYS A 215 -0.80 -9.94 19.24
CA LYS A 215 -0.21 -11.10 18.51
C LYS A 215 1.20 -10.79 18.00
N LYS A 216 1.43 -9.59 17.42
CA LYS A 216 2.76 -9.17 16.96
C LYS A 216 3.77 -9.05 18.10
N ALA A 217 3.37 -8.45 19.23
CA ALA A 217 4.24 -8.33 20.41
C ALA A 217 4.62 -9.71 20.98
N ALA A 218 3.65 -10.63 21.08
CA ALA A 218 3.89 -12.00 21.52
C ALA A 218 4.83 -12.76 20.57
N ALA A 219 4.61 -12.64 19.26
CA ALA A 219 5.46 -13.25 18.25
C ALA A 219 6.91 -12.72 18.31
N ALA A 220 7.08 -11.40 18.43
CA ALA A 220 8.40 -10.78 18.57
C ALA A 220 9.12 -11.25 19.85
N LYS A 221 8.40 -11.35 20.97
CA LYS A 221 8.94 -11.92 22.23
C LYS A 221 9.39 -13.36 22.03
N GLN A 222 8.58 -14.19 21.36
CA GLN A 222 8.94 -15.59 21.09
C GLN A 222 10.14 -15.71 20.14
N GLN A 223 10.21 -14.87 19.11
CA GLN A 223 11.36 -14.83 18.19
C GLN A 223 12.65 -14.43 18.93
N ALA A 224 12.60 -13.46 19.82
CA ALA A 224 13.72 -13.09 20.66
C ALA A 224 14.17 -14.25 21.57
N LEU A 225 13.23 -14.95 22.21
CA LEU A 225 13.53 -16.13 23.02
C LEU A 225 14.15 -17.26 22.19
N ASN A 226 13.62 -17.53 20.99
CA ASN A 226 14.16 -18.53 20.07
C ASN A 226 15.56 -18.15 19.58
N ALA A 227 15.83 -16.86 19.34
CA ALA A 227 17.16 -16.38 18.95
C ALA A 227 18.19 -16.50 20.08
N VAL A 228 17.79 -16.28 21.34
CA VAL A 228 18.65 -16.48 22.51
C VAL A 228 18.92 -17.97 22.73
N ASN A 229 17.88 -18.80 22.73
CA ASN A 229 18.02 -20.26 22.88
C ASN A 229 18.77 -20.89 21.69
N GLY A 230 18.62 -20.32 20.50
CA GLY A 230 19.39 -20.69 19.32
C GLY A 230 20.88 -20.32 19.42
N LYS A 231 21.23 -19.23 20.10
CA LYS A 231 22.65 -18.89 20.32
C LYS A 231 23.30 -19.75 21.41
N ASN A 232 22.52 -20.36 22.30
CA ASN A 232 23.06 -21.25 23.33
C ASN A 232 23.70 -22.53 22.76
N HIS A 233 23.26 -23.04 21.61
CA HIS A 233 23.90 -24.20 20.96
C HIS A 233 25.18 -23.83 20.17
N LEU A 234 25.35 -22.57 19.79
CA LEU A 234 26.60 -22.03 19.22
C LEU A 234 27.67 -21.81 20.31
N ASN A 235 27.24 -21.39 21.50
CA ASN A 235 28.16 -21.22 22.63
C ASN A 235 28.51 -22.55 23.31
N ALA A 236 27.61 -23.54 23.32
CA ALA A 236 27.88 -24.88 23.82
C ALA A 236 28.89 -25.67 22.96
N THR A 237 28.97 -25.39 21.65
CA THR A 237 29.97 -25.99 20.75
C THR A 237 31.30 -25.24 20.74
N LYS A 238 31.33 -23.95 21.11
CA LYS A 238 32.58 -23.17 21.26
C LYS A 238 33.27 -23.36 22.62
N GLY A 239 32.58 -23.93 23.62
CA GLY A 239 33.13 -24.26 24.93
C GLY A 239 33.53 -25.73 25.14
N ALA A 240 33.30 -26.61 24.16
CA ALA A 240 33.58 -28.05 24.25
C ALA A 240 34.61 -28.52 23.21
N GLY A 241 35.62 -27.67 22.95
CA GLY A 241 36.68 -27.93 21.97
C GLY A 241 38.04 -27.40 22.43
N SER A 242 38.43 -27.74 23.66
CA SER A 242 39.83 -27.61 24.13
C SER A 242 40.32 -28.95 24.68
N GLY A 243 39.93 -30.04 24.01
CA GLY A 243 40.70 -31.27 24.02
C GLY A 243 41.51 -31.28 22.73
N GLU A 244 42.82 -31.16 22.84
CA GLU A 244 43.77 -31.31 21.74
C GLU A 244 43.51 -32.66 21.04
N ASP A 245 42.80 -32.65 19.91
CA ASP A 245 42.71 -33.84 19.08
C ASP A 245 44.07 -34.00 18.40
N ILE A 246 44.95 -34.74 19.08
CA ILE A 246 46.28 -35.05 18.58
C ILE A 246 46.09 -35.95 17.35
N VAL A 247 46.13 -35.33 16.17
CA VAL A 247 46.16 -36.00 14.88
C VAL A 247 47.60 -36.46 14.64
N VAL A 248 47.81 -37.78 14.55
CA VAL A 248 49.12 -38.35 14.19
C VAL A 248 49.44 -37.94 12.75
N PRO A 249 50.58 -37.30 12.47
CA PRO A 249 50.98 -36.95 11.10
C PRO A 249 51.08 -38.21 10.23
N GLU A 250 50.63 -38.14 8.96
CA GLU A 250 50.53 -39.31 8.08
C GLU A 250 51.88 -40.04 7.90
N GLU A 251 52.99 -39.30 7.84
CA GLU A 251 54.35 -39.87 7.76
C GLU A 251 54.70 -40.71 9.01
N THR A 252 54.25 -40.27 10.18
CA THR A 252 54.40 -41.04 11.42
C THR A 252 53.50 -42.28 11.39
N MET A 253 52.29 -42.17 10.84
CA MET A 253 51.38 -43.31 10.73
C MET A 253 51.93 -44.39 9.78
N GLU A 254 52.57 -44.00 8.68
CA GLU A 254 53.22 -44.91 7.74
C GLU A 254 54.42 -45.63 8.35
N SER A 255 55.24 -44.93 9.15
CA SER A 255 56.36 -45.57 9.85
C SER A 255 55.85 -46.59 10.88
N TYR A 256 54.82 -46.26 11.66
CA TYR A 256 54.19 -47.18 12.60
C TYR A 256 53.60 -48.41 11.92
N ARG A 257 52.97 -48.27 10.75
CA ARG A 257 52.47 -49.44 9.98
C ARG A 257 53.59 -50.32 9.45
N ARG A 258 54.76 -49.77 9.18
CA ARG A 258 55.92 -50.54 8.70
C ARG A 258 56.58 -51.36 9.81
N PHE A 259 56.65 -50.82 11.03
CA PHE A 259 57.25 -51.49 12.19
C PHE A 259 56.26 -52.39 12.94
N PHE A 260 54.97 -52.01 12.97
CA PHE A 260 53.92 -52.73 13.67
C PHE A 260 52.73 -53.02 12.73
N PRO A 261 52.90 -53.93 11.75
CA PRO A 261 51.89 -54.18 10.70
C PRO A 261 50.56 -54.75 11.23
N ASN A 262 50.53 -55.27 12.46
CA ASN A 262 49.36 -55.85 13.09
C ASN A 262 48.62 -54.88 14.04
N TRP A 263 49.11 -53.64 14.18
CA TRP A 263 48.46 -52.65 15.04
C TRP A 263 47.33 -51.94 14.29
N THR A 264 46.22 -51.75 15.01
CA THR A 264 45.09 -50.97 14.48
C THR A 264 45.41 -49.48 14.52
N LYS A 265 44.75 -48.69 13.66
CA LYS A 265 44.92 -47.23 13.62
C LYS A 265 44.71 -46.58 15.00
N GLN A 266 43.78 -47.09 15.79
CA GLN A 266 43.49 -46.57 17.14
C GLN A 266 44.65 -46.82 18.12
N GLN A 267 45.26 -48.01 18.09
CA GLN A 267 46.41 -48.33 18.95
C GLN A 267 47.64 -47.47 18.61
N ILE A 268 47.84 -47.14 17.33
CA ILE A 268 48.92 -46.23 16.89
C ILE A 268 48.66 -44.81 17.43
N ILE A 269 47.42 -44.34 17.40
CA ILE A 269 47.04 -43.02 17.94
C ILE A 269 47.23 -42.98 19.45
N GLU A 270 46.87 -44.04 20.18
CA GLU A 270 47.08 -44.14 21.62
C GLU A 270 48.56 -44.15 22.01
N ASP A 271 49.40 -44.88 21.28
CA ASP A 271 50.85 -44.93 21.53
C ASP A 271 51.52 -43.58 21.21
N TYR A 272 51.15 -42.95 20.09
CA TYR A 272 51.66 -41.62 19.74
C TYR A 272 51.25 -40.55 20.77
N LYS A 273 50.03 -40.63 21.31
CA LYS A 273 49.58 -39.75 22.40
C LYS A 273 50.36 -39.97 23.70
N LYS A 274 50.91 -41.16 23.92
CA LYS A 274 51.69 -41.51 25.11
C LYS A 274 53.16 -41.12 25.01
N HIS A 275 53.68 -40.99 23.78
CA HIS A 275 55.09 -40.72 23.49
C HIS A 275 55.37 -39.31 22.92
N LYS A 276 54.37 -38.43 22.91
CA LYS A 276 54.50 -36.98 22.71
C LYS A 276 54.73 -36.29 24.05
#